data_AF-A0A969KKB0-F1
#
_entry.id   AF-A0A969KKB0-F1
#
_cell.length_a   1.000
_cell.length_b   1.000
_cell.length_c   1.000
_cell.angle_alpha   90.00
_cell.angle_beta   90.00
_cell.angle_gamma   90.00
#
_symmetry.space_group_name_H-M   'P 1'
#
loop_
_entity.id
_entity.type
_entity.pdbx_description
1 polymer ?
#
loop_
_entity_poly.entity_id
_entity_poly.type
_entity_poly.pdbx_seq_one_letter_code
_entity_poly.pdbx_strand_id
1 'polypeptide(L)'
;MQIANPIYDVVFKYMMSDNKVAKLFLSAIIGEEIIELAFEPTEMQLSLQESITVLRMDFKATIKQLDGSQKVIIIEIQKAKLHTDIMRFSSIFGIAIFRC
;
A
#
# COMPACT_ATOMS: atom_id res chain seq x y z
N MET A 1 -12.17 -21.49 -9.92
CA MET A 1 -12.73 -20.23 -10.45
C MET A 1 -12.56 -19.15 -9.38
N GLN A 2 -11.48 -18.38 -9.44
CA GLN A 2 -11.35 -17.21 -8.57
C GLN A 2 -12.08 -16.05 -9.25
N ILE A 3 -13.14 -15.57 -8.60
CA ILE A 3 -13.80 -14.34 -9.01
C ILE A 3 -12.87 -13.21 -8.59
N ALA A 4 -12.08 -12.69 -9.53
CA ALA A 4 -11.53 -11.36 -9.39
C ALA A 4 -12.72 -10.43 -9.15
N ASN A 5 -12.82 -9.79 -7.98
CA ASN A 5 -13.88 -8.81 -7.77
C ASN A 5 -13.37 -7.43 -8.23
N PRO A 6 -13.72 -6.99 -9.46
CA PRO A 6 -13.30 -5.68 -9.95
C PRO A 6 -13.81 -4.53 -9.09
N ILE A 7 -14.91 -4.71 -8.34
CA ILE A 7 -15.46 -3.68 -7.46
C ILE A 7 -14.51 -3.40 -6.30
N TYR A 8 -13.89 -4.42 -5.70
CA TYR A 8 -13.00 -4.23 -4.55
C TYR A 8 -11.70 -3.53 -4.92
N ASP A 9 -11.11 -3.88 -6.07
CA ASP A 9 -9.88 -3.23 -6.54
C ASP A 9 -10.13 -1.75 -6.85
N VAL A 10 -11.29 -1.42 -7.42
CA VAL A 10 -11.71 -0.05 -7.69
C VAL A 10 -11.98 0.73 -6.40
N VAL A 11 -12.73 0.17 -5.45
CA VAL A 11 -13.02 0.80 -4.15
C VAL A 11 -11.73 1.05 -3.37
N PHE A 12 -10.82 0.06 -3.32
CA PHE A 12 -9.53 0.22 -2.65
C PHE A 12 -8.69 1.33 -3.27
N LYS A 13 -8.63 1.37 -4.61
CA LYS A 13 -7.96 2.45 -5.34
C LYS A 13 -8.56 3.82 -5.04
N TYR A 14 -9.89 3.96 -5.03
CA TYR A 14 -10.55 5.21 -4.66
C TYR A 14 -10.24 5.61 -3.21
N MET A 15 -10.27 4.65 -2.28
CA MET A 15 -9.96 4.88 -0.87
C MET A 15 -8.52 5.39 -0.67
N MET A 16 -7.55 4.78 -1.36
CA MET A 16 -6.14 5.15 -1.32
C MET A 16 -5.83 6.46 -2.07
N SER A 17 -6.68 6.86 -3.02
CA SER A 17 -6.52 8.14 -3.75
C SER A 17 -6.99 9.34 -2.92
N ASP A 18 -7.90 9.14 -1.96
CA ASP A 18 -8.29 10.20 -1.01
C ASP A 18 -7.25 10.33 0.10
N ASN A 19 -6.56 11.48 0.14
CA ASN A 19 -5.46 11.69 1.08
C ASN A 19 -5.89 11.55 2.54
N LYS A 20 -7.10 11.99 2.93
CA LYS A 20 -7.58 11.91 4.31
C LYS A 20 -7.83 10.46 4.70
N VAL A 21 -8.49 9.71 3.82
CA VAL A 21 -8.81 8.31 4.08
C VAL A 21 -7.54 7.45 4.04
N ALA A 22 -6.66 7.66 3.07
CA ALA A 22 -5.37 6.98 2.97
C ALA A 22 -4.50 7.26 4.21
N LYS A 23 -4.42 8.51 4.65
CA LYS A 23 -3.67 8.88 5.86
C LYS A 23 -4.20 8.19 7.11
N LEU A 24 -5.53 8.16 7.29
CA LEU A 24 -6.16 7.48 8.42
C LEU A 24 -5.93 5.96 8.40
N PHE A 25 -6.08 5.35 7.22
CA PHE A 25 -5.90 3.92 7.05
C PHE A 25 -4.44 3.50 7.30
N LEU A 26 -3.49 4.24 6.71
CA LEU A 26 -2.07 3.95 6.85
C LEU A 26 -1.54 4.26 8.25
N SER A 27 -2.01 5.32 8.91
CA SER A 27 -1.63 5.59 10.30
C SER A 27 -2.13 4.50 11.24
N ALA A 28 -3.36 3.99 11.02
CA ALA A 28 -3.89 2.87 11.80
C ALA A 28 -3.09 1.58 11.61
N ILE A 29 -2.57 1.32 10.40
CA ILE A 29 -1.74 0.14 10.12
C ILE A 29 -0.33 0.27 10.70
N ILE A 30 0.29 1.44 10.56
CA ILE A 30 1.67 1.67 11.00
C ILE A 30 1.73 1.86 12.52
N GLY A 31 0.65 2.33 13.13
CA GLY A 31 0.59 2.65 14.56
C GLY A 31 1.27 3.96 14.93
N GLU A 32 1.63 4.78 13.95
CA GLU A 32 2.31 6.07 14.11
C GLU A 32 1.48 7.18 13.43
N GLU A 33 1.56 8.39 13.96
CA GLU A 33 0.88 9.55 13.37
C GLU A 33 1.55 9.94 12.05
N ILE A 34 0.79 9.96 10.95
CA ILE A 34 1.26 10.46 9.65
C ILE A 34 0.93 11.95 9.53
N ILE A 35 1.95 12.80 9.59
CA ILE A 35 1.82 14.27 9.49
C ILE A 35 1.65 14.70 8.03
N GLU A 36 2.37 14.07 7.11
CA GLU A 36 2.31 14.36 5.67
C GLU A 36 2.26 13.05 4.90
N LEU A 37 1.44 13.02 3.85
CA LEU A 37 1.30 11.88 2.97
C LEU A 37 1.27 12.39 1.52
N ALA A 38 2.27 12.04 0.74
CA ALA A 38 2.30 12.25 -0.69
C ALA A 38 2.07 10.92 -1.39
N PHE A 39 1.09 10.90 -2.30
CA PHE A 39 0.76 9.75 -3.12
C PHE A 39 1.48 9.86 -4.46
N GLU A 40 2.30 8.86 -4.80
CA GLU A 40 2.92 8.74 -6.12
C GLU A 40 2.34 7.47 -6.80
N PRO A 41 1.32 7.61 -7.66
CA PRO A 41 0.73 6.46 -8.32
C PRO A 41 1.71 5.87 -9.35
N THR A 42 2.29 4.73 -9.04
CA THR A 42 2.97 3.87 -10.04
C THR A 42 2.10 2.65 -10.32
N GLU A 43 1.17 2.77 -11.28
CA GLU A 43 0.39 1.63 -11.74
C GLU A 43 1.25 0.72 -12.62
N MET A 44 1.80 -0.35 -12.04
CA MET A 44 2.36 -1.46 -12.81
C MET A 44 1.35 -2.60 -12.91
N GLN A 45 0.73 -2.74 -14.09
CA GLN A 45 0.02 -3.96 -14.45
C GLN A 45 1.04 -4.99 -14.92
N LEU A 46 1.48 -5.87 -14.01
CA LEU A 46 2.29 -7.02 -14.41
C LEU A 46 1.36 -8.08 -15.00
N SER A 47 1.27 -8.12 -16.34
CA SER A 47 0.60 -9.20 -17.07
C SER A 47 1.50 -10.44 -17.13
N LEU A 48 1.73 -11.08 -15.98
CA LEU A 48 2.31 -12.42 -16.01
C LEU A 48 1.24 -13.38 -16.54
N GLN A 49 1.66 -14.20 -17.50
CA GLN A 49 0.84 -15.20 -18.20
C GLN A 49 -0.11 -15.86 -17.20
N GLU A 50 -1.42 -15.72 -17.46
CA GLU A 50 -2.55 -16.12 -16.60
C GLU A 50 -3.03 -15.11 -15.53
N SER A 51 -3.57 -13.97 -15.96
CA SER A 51 -4.64 -13.20 -15.27
C SER A 51 -4.40 -12.72 -13.82
N ILE A 52 -3.15 -12.64 -13.35
CA ILE A 52 -2.84 -12.08 -12.04
C ILE A 52 -2.73 -10.56 -12.17
N THR A 53 -3.66 -9.83 -11.54
CA THR A 53 -3.58 -8.37 -11.42
C THR A 53 -2.93 -8.04 -10.09
N VAL A 54 -1.69 -7.56 -10.11
CA VAL A 54 -1.03 -7.00 -8.91
C VAL A 54 -1.24 -5.49 -8.94
N LEU A 55 -1.85 -4.93 -7.90
CA LEU A 55 -1.93 -3.49 -7.69
C LEU A 55 -0.78 -3.07 -6.79
N ARG A 56 0.04 -2.12 -7.24
CA ARG A 56 1.11 -1.50 -6.46
C ARG A 56 0.82 -0.01 -6.29
N MET A 57 1.02 0.50 -5.08
CA MET A 57 0.88 1.92 -4.75
C MET A 57 1.96 2.35 -3.79
N ASP A 58 2.63 3.45 -4.10
CA ASP A 58 3.71 3.99 -3.29
C ASP A 58 3.29 5.31 -2.65
N PHE A 59 3.66 5.48 -1.39
CA PHE A 59 3.43 6.70 -0.63
C PHE A 59 4.73 7.14 0.02
N LYS A 60 4.99 8.44 -0.04
CA LYS A 60 5.99 9.07 0.81
C LYS A 60 5.27 9.68 2.01
N ALA A 61 5.61 9.21 3.20
CA ALA A 61 4.99 9.66 4.44
C ALA A 61 6.01 10.29 5.38
N THR A 62 5.62 11.36 6.05
CA THR A 62 6.34 11.90 7.21
C THR A 62 5.59 11.48 8.47
N ILE A 63 6.19 10.63 9.29
CA ILE A 63 5.61 10.15 10.55
C ILE A 63 6.18 10.91 11.75
N LYS A 64 5.36 11.08 12.78
CA LYS A 64 5.78 11.58 14.09
C LYS A 64 5.97 10.40 15.03
N GLN A 65 7.14 10.30 15.64
CA GLN A 65 7.43 9.27 16.63
C GLN A 65 7.02 9.73 18.04
N LEU A 66 6.96 8.78 18.97
CA LEU A 66 6.60 9.04 20.38
C LEU A 66 7.53 10.06 21.06
N ASP A 67 8.80 10.13 20.66
CA ASP A 67 9.78 11.11 21.17
C ASP A 67 9.61 12.51 20.57
N GLY A 68 8.63 12.70 19.69
CA GLY A 68 8.35 13.96 18.99
C GLY A 68 9.22 14.17 17.74
N SER A 69 10.17 13.28 17.44
CA SER A 69 10.96 13.35 16.22
C SER A 69 10.11 13.03 14.99
N GLN A 70 10.57 13.50 13.84
CA GLN A 70 9.93 13.24 12.55
C GLN A 70 10.82 12.36 11.68
N LYS A 71 10.19 11.42 10.97
CA LYS A 71 10.88 10.51 10.07
C LYS A 71 10.14 10.40 8.76
N VAL A 72 10.86 10.52 7.65
CA VAL A 72 10.32 10.25 6.32
C VAL A 72 10.47 8.76 6.02
N ILE A 73 9.39 8.13 5.58
CA ILE A 73 9.32 6.72 5.19
C ILE A 73 8.66 6.59 3.81
N ILE A 74 8.93 5.46 3.15
CA ILE A 74 8.23 5.06 1.93
C ILE A 74 7.35 3.87 2.31
N ILE A 75 6.08 3.93 1.91
CA ILE A 75 5.09 2.88 2.13
C ILE A 75 4.70 2.34 0.77
N GLU A 76 5.02 1.08 0.50
CA GLU A 76 4.56 0.36 -0.69
C GLU A 76 3.42 -0.57 -0.28
N ILE A 77 2.26 -0.41 -0.92
CA ILE A 77 1.13 -1.33 -0.79
C ILE A 77 1.09 -2.22 -2.02
N GLN A 78 1.09 -3.53 -1.80
CA GLN A 78 0.87 -4.52 -2.85
C GLN A 78 -0.38 -5.35 -2.56
N LYS A 79 -1.28 -5.46 -3.54
CA LYS A 79 -2.40 -6.39 -3.50
C LYS A 79 -2.24 -7.43 -4.61
N ALA A 80 -2.22 -8.70 -4.22
CA ALA A 80 -2.22 -9.85 -5.12
C ALA A 80 -3.53 -10.65 -4.98
N LYS A 81 -3.93 -11.37 -6.03
CA LYS A 81 -5.12 -12.25 -6.01
C LYS A 81 -4.82 -13.63 -5.40
N LEU A 82 -3.61 -14.16 -5.57
CA LEU A 82 -3.16 -15.40 -4.93
C LEU A 82 -1.99 -15.12 -3.98
N HIS A 83 -1.96 -15.84 -2.85
CA HIS A 83 -0.84 -15.77 -1.90
C HIS A 83 0.50 -16.20 -2.50
N THR A 84 0.48 -17.00 -3.58
CA THR A 84 1.68 -17.48 -4.30
C THR A 84 2.33 -16.41 -5.18
N ASP A 85 1.59 -15.34 -5.52
CA ASP A 85 2.04 -14.31 -6.45
C ASP A 85 2.75 -13.15 -5.75
N ILE A 86 2.82 -13.21 -4.42
CA ILE A 86 3.53 -12.24 -3.60
C ILE A 86 5.03 -12.56 -3.75
N MET A 87 5.74 -11.79 -4.57
CA MET A 87 7.20 -11.81 -4.57
C MET A 87 7.68 -11.44 -3.17
N ARG A 88 8.31 -12.39 -2.47
CA ARG A 88 8.97 -12.16 -1.18
C ARG A 88 10.12 -11.19 -1.39
N PHE A 89 9.93 -9.92 -1.07
CA PHE A 89 11.04 -8.97 -1.01
C PHE A 89 11.81 -9.12 0.31
N SER A 90 13.14 -9.12 0.19
CA SER A 90 14.08 -9.14 1.30
C SER A 90 14.15 -7.74 1.94
N SER A 91 14.03 -7.74 3.28
CA SER A 91 14.24 -6.62 4.20
C SER A 91 15.29 -5.61 3.74
N ILE A 92 14.92 -4.32 3.67
CA ILE A 92 15.71 -3.14 4.03
C ILE A 92 14.76 -1.92 3.91
N PHE A 93 14.57 -1.19 5.02
CA PHE A 93 13.64 -0.05 5.23
C PHE A 93 12.16 -0.40 5.51
N GLY A 94 11.62 0.15 6.60
CA GLY A 94 10.34 -0.23 7.22
C GLY A 94 9.11 0.04 6.35
N ILE A 95 8.70 -0.98 5.59
CA ILE A 95 7.45 -1.04 4.85
C ILE A 95 6.43 -1.84 5.69
N ALA A 96 5.27 -1.24 5.98
CA ALA A 96 4.13 -1.95 6.54
C ALA A 96 3.40 -2.71 5.43
N ILE A 97 3.69 -4.01 5.31
CA ILE A 97 3.06 -4.88 4.31
C ILE A 97 1.70 -5.34 4.84
N PHE A 98 0.61 -4.84 4.24
CA PHE A 98 -0.73 -5.31 4.56
C PHE A 98 -1.02 -6.62 3.82
N ARG A 99 -1.24 -7.70 4.59
CA ARG A 99 -1.69 -9.01 4.11
C ARG A 99 -3.18 -9.11 4.38
N CYS A 100 -4.00 -9.07 3.33
CA CYS A 100 -5.40 -9.46 3.39
C CYS A 100 -5.57 -10.72 2.54
#